data_AF-A0A5V4LHC6-F1
#
_entry.id   AF-A0A5V4LHC6-F1
#
_cell.length_a   1.000
_cell.length_b   1.000
_cell.length_c   1.000
_cell.angle_alpha   90.00
_cell.angle_beta   90.00
_cell.angle_gamma   90.00
#
_symmetry.space_group_name_H-M   'P 1'
#
loop_
_entity.id
_entity.type
_entity.pdbx_description
1 polymer ?
#
loop_
_entity_poly.entity_id
_entity_poly.type
_entity_poly.pdbx_seq_one_letter_code
_entity_poly.pdbx_strand_id
1 'polypeptide(L)'
;MREANETNEDKGNVVSEQKIANEVDGATSDVVKVKKERKPRVRNIDDYGRLRRVSLSERKFINNTVSESTKAKESKLTDEERRKVLCVAREQIRSQRKANQIKSVRTKARHAVVFEWKRPDFLRR
;
A
#
# COMPACT_ATOMS: atom_id res chain seq x y z
N MET A 1 -4.34 60.20 2.09
CA MET A 1 -2.97 60.43 1.56
C MET A 1 -2.34 59.08 1.22
N ARG A 2 -2.27 58.77 -0.09
CA ARG A 2 -1.33 57.93 -0.89
C ARG A 2 -0.75 56.66 -0.22
N GLU A 3 -1.15 55.45 -0.65
CA GLU A 3 -0.62 54.65 -1.79
C GLU A 3 0.88 54.34 -1.75
N ALA A 4 1.23 53.05 -1.70
CA ALA A 4 2.21 52.40 -2.60
C ALA A 4 2.25 50.88 -2.36
N ASN A 5 1.78 50.11 -3.34
CA ASN A 5 2.14 48.72 -3.55
C ASN A 5 3.38 48.70 -4.46
N GLU A 6 4.45 48.02 -4.08
CA GLU A 6 5.60 47.78 -4.97
C GLU A 6 5.58 46.34 -5.48
N THR A 7 5.21 46.21 -6.76
CA THR A 7 5.43 45.06 -7.62
C THR A 7 6.82 45.18 -8.25
N ASN A 8 7.70 44.21 -8.01
CA ASN A 8 8.98 44.13 -8.73
C ASN A 8 8.80 43.32 -10.01
N GLU A 9 8.81 44.03 -11.13
CA GLU A 9 8.81 43.49 -12.48
C GLU A 9 10.19 42.97 -12.89
N ASP A 10 10.12 41.81 -13.54
CA ASP A 10 10.84 41.40 -14.75
C ASP A 10 12.13 42.16 -15.14
N LYS A 11 13.24 41.42 -15.17
CA LYS A 11 14.42 41.78 -15.96
C LYS A 11 14.70 40.67 -16.95
N GLY A 12 14.20 40.89 -18.16
CA GLY A 12 14.47 40.06 -19.34
C GLY A 12 15.96 39.93 -19.59
N ASN A 13 16.40 38.68 -19.71
CA ASN A 13 17.73 38.36 -20.25
C ASN A 13 17.58 38.15 -21.75
N VAL A 14 17.86 39.21 -22.49
CA VAL A 14 17.86 39.26 -23.95
C VAL A 14 19.01 38.40 -24.50
N VAL A 15 18.61 37.42 -25.31
CA VAL A 15 19.27 36.82 -26.48
C VAL A 15 20.72 37.24 -26.75
N SER A 16 21.61 36.25 -26.84
CA SER A 16 22.83 36.34 -27.65
C SER A 16 22.86 35.14 -28.59
N GLU A 17 22.57 35.42 -29.86
CA GLU A 17 22.75 34.51 -30.98
C GLU A 17 24.24 34.23 -31.16
N GLN A 18 24.66 32.97 -31.06
CA GLN A 18 25.92 32.51 -31.63
C GLN A 18 25.68 31.28 -32.49
N LYS A 19 25.92 31.55 -33.78
CA LYS A 19 25.87 30.71 -34.97
C LYS A 19 27.02 29.68 -34.94
N ILE A 20 26.91 28.68 -35.83
CA ILE A 20 27.97 27.78 -36.36
C ILE A 20 28.15 26.50 -35.51
N ALA A 21 28.07 25.26 -35.99
CA ALA A 21 27.78 24.68 -37.31
C ALA A 21 27.22 23.26 -37.09
N ASN A 22 26.43 22.78 -38.05
CA ASN A 22 26.08 21.38 -38.17
C ASN A 22 27.30 20.62 -38.70
N GLU A 23 27.80 19.64 -37.94
CA GLU A 23 28.52 18.51 -38.50
C GLU A 23 27.96 17.22 -37.94
N VAL A 24 27.77 16.31 -38.89
CA VAL A 24 27.13 15.01 -38.82
C VAL A 24 28.15 13.97 -38.35
N ASP A 25 27.64 12.93 -37.69
CA ASP A 25 28.20 11.58 -37.53
C ASP A 25 28.64 11.15 -36.12
N GLY A 26 28.13 9.98 -35.74
CA GLY A 26 28.68 9.17 -34.66
C GLY A 26 27.60 8.66 -33.70
N ALA A 27 26.99 7.55 -34.06
CA ALA A 27 26.06 6.77 -33.24
C ALA A 27 26.52 6.64 -31.78
N THR A 28 25.99 7.47 -30.89
CA THR A 28 25.97 7.18 -29.47
C THR A 28 24.76 6.31 -29.22
N SER A 29 24.99 5.00 -29.12
CA SER A 29 23.99 4.03 -28.70
C SER A 29 23.30 4.55 -27.44
N ASP A 30 22.03 4.93 -27.59
CA ASP A 30 21.15 5.24 -26.47
C ASP A 30 21.16 4.03 -25.54
N VAL A 31 21.93 4.11 -24.46
CA VAL A 31 21.79 3.20 -23.32
C VAL A 31 20.45 3.58 -22.70
N VAL A 32 19.39 3.01 -23.25
CA VAL A 32 18.06 2.98 -22.66
C VAL A 32 18.27 2.31 -21.31
N LYS A 33 18.42 3.14 -20.26
CA LYS A 33 18.40 2.71 -18.86
C LYS A 33 17.02 2.15 -18.63
N VAL A 34 16.84 0.86 -18.92
CA VAL A 34 15.65 0.09 -18.58
C VAL A 34 15.43 0.33 -17.10
N LYS A 35 14.43 1.15 -16.76
CA LYS A 35 14.01 1.40 -15.38
C LYS A 35 13.54 0.06 -14.87
N LYS A 36 14.44 -0.67 -14.21
CA LYS A 36 14.19 -1.97 -13.60
C LYS A 36 12.91 -1.81 -12.77
N GLU A 37 11.82 -2.41 -13.22
CA GLU A 37 10.52 -2.29 -12.57
C GLU A 37 10.69 -2.71 -11.11
N ARG A 38 10.58 -1.73 -10.21
CA ARG A 38 10.71 -2.00 -8.78
C ARG A 38 9.48 -2.81 -8.38
N LYS A 39 9.68 -4.09 -8.08
CA LYS A 39 8.64 -4.98 -7.54
C LYS A 39 7.84 -4.23 -6.46
N PRO A 40 6.50 -4.29 -6.47
CA PRO A 40 5.70 -3.63 -5.46
C PRO A 40 6.10 -4.20 -4.10
N ARG A 41 6.69 -3.36 -3.24
CA ARG A 41 7.01 -3.72 -1.85
C ARG A 41 5.73 -4.29 -1.21
N VAL A 42 5.77 -5.49 -0.66
CA VAL A 42 4.63 -6.09 0.07
C VAL A 42 4.37 -5.21 1.30
N ARG A 43 3.45 -4.24 1.20
CA ARG A 43 3.44 -3.02 2.03
C ARG A 43 3.08 -3.19 3.52
N ASN A 44 2.97 -4.40 4.05
CA ASN A 44 2.45 -4.62 5.41
C ASN A 44 3.31 -5.57 6.28
N ILE A 45 4.55 -5.84 5.89
CA ILE A 45 5.48 -6.69 6.63
C ILE A 45 6.81 -5.92 6.76
N ASP A 46 7.36 -5.87 7.97
CA ASP A 46 8.69 -5.30 8.26
C ASP A 46 9.79 -6.25 7.78
N ASP A 47 11.03 -5.75 7.66
CA ASP A 47 12.20 -6.53 7.22
C ASP A 47 12.46 -7.77 8.10
N TYR A 48 11.98 -7.76 9.34
CA TYR A 48 12.04 -8.88 10.29
C TYR A 48 10.80 -9.79 10.27
N GLY A 49 9.93 -9.66 9.26
CA GLY A 49 8.69 -10.42 9.21
C GLY A 49 7.68 -10.00 10.28
N ARG A 50 7.76 -8.78 10.83
CA ARG A 50 6.76 -8.24 11.78
C ARG A 50 5.62 -7.53 11.03
N LEU A 51 4.44 -7.44 11.65
CA LEU A 51 3.32 -6.68 11.07
C LEU A 51 3.60 -5.19 11.23
N ARG A 52 3.90 -4.51 10.12
CA ARG A 52 4.27 -3.09 10.09
C ARG A 52 3.19 -2.15 10.59
N ARG A 53 1.94 -2.49 10.32
CA ARG A 53 0.75 -1.77 10.78
C ARG A 53 -0.14 -2.76 11.50
N VAL A 54 -0.43 -2.50 12.77
CA VAL A 54 -1.33 -3.28 13.61
C VAL A 54 -2.46 -2.36 14.04
N SER A 55 -3.71 -2.74 13.80
CA SER A 55 -4.87 -1.95 14.22
C SER A 55 -4.99 -1.95 15.75
N LEU A 56 -5.79 -1.04 16.30
CA LEU A 56 -6.02 -0.99 17.75
C LEU A 56 -6.64 -2.28 18.28
N SER A 57 -7.57 -2.88 17.53
CA SER A 57 -8.20 -4.15 17.88
C SER A 57 -7.20 -5.32 17.87
N GLU A 58 -6.35 -5.39 16.85
CA GLU A 58 -5.28 -6.40 16.77
C GLU A 58 -4.24 -6.22 17.89
N ARG A 59 -3.93 -4.98 18.28
CA ARG A 59 -3.05 -4.71 19.42
C ARG A 59 -3.67 -5.17 20.73
N LYS A 60 -4.96 -4.90 20.94
CA LYS A 60 -5.72 -5.40 22.09
C LYS A 60 -5.71 -6.93 22.12
N PHE A 61 -5.89 -7.58 20.98
CA PHE A 61 -5.81 -9.03 20.86
C PHE A 61 -4.44 -9.58 21.28
N ILE A 62 -3.34 -8.99 20.80
CA ILE A 62 -1.99 -9.39 21.20
C ILE A 62 -1.79 -9.25 22.71
N ASN A 63 -2.21 -8.13 23.30
CA ASN A 63 -2.08 -7.92 24.74
C ASN A 63 -2.94 -8.91 25.54
N ASN A 64 -4.16 -9.17 25.09
CA ASN A 64 -5.06 -10.14 25.70
C ASN A 64 -4.45 -11.54 25.69
N THR A 65 -3.97 -12.03 24.54
CA THR A 65 -3.34 -13.35 24.43
C THR A 65 -2.12 -13.51 25.34
N VAL A 66 -1.28 -12.48 25.47
CA VAL A 66 -0.17 -12.50 26.43
C VAL A 66 -0.70 -12.53 27.87
N SER A 67 -1.72 -11.74 28.18
CA SER A 67 -2.31 -11.70 29.52
C SER A 67 -3.01 -13.01 29.92
N GLU A 68 -3.70 -13.65 28.98
CA GLU A 68 -4.33 -14.96 29.16
C GLU A 68 -3.27 -16.03 29.40
N SER A 69 -2.18 -15.99 28.62
CA SER A 69 -1.06 -16.91 28.82
C SER A 69 -0.36 -16.70 30.16
N THR A 70 -0.18 -15.46 30.63
CA THR A 70 0.35 -15.21 31.98
C THR A 70 -0.59 -15.71 33.08
N LYS A 71 -1.91 -15.58 32.89
CA LYS A 71 -2.90 -16.08 33.84
C LYS A 71 -2.91 -17.61 33.87
N ALA A 72 -2.88 -18.26 32.70
CA ALA A 72 -2.84 -19.71 32.59
C ALA A 72 -1.58 -20.33 33.21
N LYS A 73 -0.46 -19.61 33.19
CA LYS A 73 0.79 -20.04 33.84
C LYS A 73 0.86 -19.65 35.33
N GLU A 74 -0.04 -18.79 35.81
CA GLU A 74 -0.07 -18.21 37.17
C GLU A 74 1.24 -17.49 37.58
N SER A 75 2.13 -17.24 36.62
CA SER A 75 3.48 -16.74 36.83
C SER A 75 3.94 -15.91 35.62
N LYS A 76 5.08 -15.22 35.76
CA LYS A 76 5.64 -14.44 34.65
C LYS A 76 6.08 -15.38 33.52
N LEU A 77 5.70 -15.04 32.29
CA LEU A 77 6.16 -15.75 31.10
C LEU A 77 7.66 -15.56 30.91
N THR A 78 8.35 -16.63 30.53
CA THR A 78 9.73 -16.52 30.06
C THR A 78 9.74 -15.86 28.68
N ASP A 79 10.88 -15.29 28.29
CA ASP A 79 10.99 -14.60 27.00
C ASP A 79 10.72 -15.53 25.81
N GLU A 80 11.09 -16.80 25.93
CA GLU A 80 10.82 -17.82 24.90
C GLU A 80 9.33 -18.14 24.77
N GLU A 81 8.64 -18.35 25.89
CA GLU A 81 7.19 -18.57 25.90
C GLU A 81 6.46 -17.37 25.32
N ARG A 82 6.82 -16.16 25.78
CA ARG A 82 6.26 -14.92 25.26
C ARG A 82 6.50 -14.77 23.77
N ARG A 83 7.68 -15.15 23.28
CA ARG A 83 8.00 -15.14 21.84
C ARG A 83 7.11 -16.13 21.06
N LYS A 84 6.89 -17.34 21.58
CA LYS A 84 6.00 -18.34 20.98
C LYS A 84 4.55 -17.84 20.92
N VAL A 85 4.02 -17.33 22.04
CA VAL A 85 2.67 -16.75 22.12
C VAL A 85 2.49 -15.61 21.11
N LEU A 86 3.45 -14.69 21.05
CA LEU A 86 3.42 -13.58 20.09
C LEU A 86 3.51 -14.04 18.63
N CYS A 87 4.26 -15.10 18.33
CA CYS A 87 4.30 -15.68 16.98
C CYS A 87 2.92 -16.20 16.57
N VAL A 88 2.29 -17.02 17.42
CA VAL A 88 0.96 -17.60 17.15
C VAL A 88 -0.10 -16.50 16.98
N ALA A 89 -0.14 -15.54 17.90
CA ALA A 89 -1.10 -14.44 17.83
C ALA A 89 -0.96 -13.61 16.54
N ARG A 90 0.28 -13.37 16.10
CA ARG A 90 0.56 -12.65 14.84
C ARG A 90 0.16 -13.47 13.61
N GLU A 91 0.35 -14.78 13.65
CA GLU A 91 -0.08 -15.68 12.57
C GLU A 91 -1.61 -15.71 12.42
N GLN A 92 -2.34 -15.72 13.54
CA GLN A 92 -3.79 -15.60 13.53
C GLN A 92 -4.26 -14.29 12.90
N ILE A 93 -3.62 -13.15 13.23
CA ILE A 93 -3.91 -11.86 12.60
C ILE A 93 -3.67 -11.93 11.08
N ARG A 94 -2.58 -12.56 10.63
CA ARG A 94 -2.31 -12.74 9.20
C ARG A 94 -3.40 -13.56 8.51
N SER A 95 -3.80 -14.67 9.13
CA SER A 95 -4.86 -15.54 8.62
C SER A 95 -6.17 -14.77 8.49
N GLN A 96 -6.57 -14.04 9.53
CA GLN A 96 -7.79 -13.23 9.54
C GLN A 96 -7.77 -12.14 8.45
N ARG A 97 -6.63 -11.49 8.24
CA ARG A 97 -6.48 -10.49 7.16
C ARG A 97 -6.66 -11.12 5.78
N LYS A 98 -6.04 -12.28 5.53
CA LYS A 98 -6.23 -13.01 4.26
C LYS A 98 -7.69 -13.39 4.06
N ALA A 99 -8.36 -13.90 5.10
CA ALA A 99 -9.77 -14.24 5.06
C ALA A 99 -10.64 -13.01 4.75
N ASN A 100 -10.38 -11.87 5.39
CA ASN A 100 -11.10 -10.62 5.13
C ASN A 100 -10.87 -10.10 3.70
N GLN A 101 -9.65 -10.21 3.17
CA GLN A 101 -9.34 -9.87 1.77
C GLN A 101 -10.17 -10.74 0.81
N ILE A 102 -10.14 -12.07 0.98
CA ILE A 102 -10.93 -13.01 0.16
C ILE A 102 -12.42 -12.68 0.25
N LYS A 103 -12.94 -12.43 1.46
CA LYS A 103 -14.33 -12.04 1.67
C LYS A 103 -14.69 -10.76 0.92
N SER A 104 -13.83 -9.73 0.99
CA SER A 104 -14.04 -8.46 0.30
C SER A 104 -14.00 -8.59 -1.23
N VAL A 105 -13.16 -9.48 -1.76
CA VAL A 105 -13.13 -9.78 -3.21
C VAL A 105 -14.41 -10.49 -3.63
N ARG A 106 -14.86 -11.48 -2.85
CA ARG A 106 -16.13 -12.20 -3.12
C ARG A 106 -17.34 -11.28 -3.07
N THR A 107 -17.44 -10.36 -2.12
CA THR A 107 -18.56 -9.42 -2.06
C THR A 107 -18.57 -8.49 -3.26
N LYS A 108 -17.41 -7.96 -3.69
CA LYS A 108 -17.30 -7.17 -4.92
C LYS A 108 -17.76 -7.95 -6.16
N ALA A 109 -17.36 -9.22 -6.28
CA ALA A 109 -17.81 -10.07 -7.38
C ALA A 109 -19.33 -10.29 -7.38
N ARG A 110 -19.94 -10.53 -6.21
CA ARG A 110 -21.41 -10.66 -6.08
C ARG A 110 -22.15 -9.39 -6.53
N HIS A 111 -21.66 -8.22 -6.13
CA HIS A 111 -22.29 -6.95 -6.50
C HIS A 111 -22.04 -6.56 -7.96
N ALA A 112 -21.00 -7.08 -8.61
CA ALA A 112 -20.72 -6.85 -10.03
C ALA A 112 -21.62 -7.68 -10.95
N VAL A 113 -22.18 -8.81 -10.46
CA VAL A 113 -23.18 -9.57 -11.21
C VAL A 113 -24.49 -8.79 -11.16
N VAL A 114 -24.74 -7.99 -12.20
CA VAL A 114 -26.03 -7.34 -12.41
C VAL A 114 -27.06 -8.43 -12.61
N PHE A 115 -27.97 -8.57 -11.66
CA PHE A 115 -29.10 -9.46 -11.79
C PHE A 115 -30.04 -8.90 -12.86
N GLU A 116 -29.95 -9.43 -14.07
CA GLU A 116 -30.91 -9.13 -15.12
C GLU A 116 -32.20 -9.92 -14.89
N TRP A 117 -33.26 -9.23 -14.47
CA TRP A 117 -34.59 -9.84 -14.41
C TRP A 117 -35.14 -9.99 -15.84
N LYS A 118 -35.09 -11.20 -16.39
CA LYS A 118 -35.79 -11.53 -17.64
C LYS A 118 -37.26 -11.78 -17.33
N ARG A 119 -38.14 -10.99 -17.93
CA ARG A 119 -39.59 -11.24 -17.88
C ARG A 119 -39.85 -12.61 -18.53
N PRO A 120 -40.57 -13.54 -17.86
CA PRO A 120 -40.89 -14.82 -18.47
C PRO A 120 -41.72 -14.61 -19.74
N ASP A 121 -41.38 -15.33 -20.81
CA ASP A 121 -42.20 -15.34 -22.02
C ASP A 121 -43.56 -15.97 -21.70
N PHE A 122 -44.63 -15.23 -21.98
CA PHE A 122 -45.99 -15.70 -21.75
C PHE A 122 -46.21 -16.99 -22.56
N LEU A 123 -46.57 -18.07 -21.87
CA LEU A 123 -47.02 -19.32 -22.49
C LEU A 123 -48.18 -18.97 -23.43
N ARG A 124 -47.96 -19.09 -24.75
CA ARG A 124 -49.03 -18.97 -25.73
C ARG A 124 -49.97 -20.17 -25.52
N ARG A 125 -51.23 -19.87 -25.23
CA ARG A 125 -52.29 -20.84 -24.94
C ARG A 125 -52.86 -21.43 -26.21
#